data_AF-A0A522CW03-F1
#
_entry.id   AF-A0A522CW03-F1
#
_cell.length_a   1.000
_cell.length_b   1.000
_cell.length_c   1.000
_cell.angle_alpha   90.00
_cell.angle_beta   90.00
_cell.angle_gamma   90.00
#
_symmetry.space_group_name_H-M   'P 1'
#
loop_
_entity.id
_entity.type
_entity.pdbx_description
1 polymer ?
#
loop_
_entity_poly.entity_id
_entity_poly.type
_entity_poly.pdbx_seq_one_letter_code
_entity_poly.pdbx_strand_id
1 'polypeptide(L)'
;MAAVPDHYVLDDGTERWEVDHMLHRDGGPALIFPDGTKTWYRHGVIHRDGGPAVEMEHGTKKWYQNGLEHRADRPAVEYGDGRPGKWYFQGKLHREDGPAMVDRAGKEFWFIHGRALGEVEVAERKEKIAADRRLKQSEIEGQRAADIIAQGTQRPVKPMKPLKFG
;
A
#
# COMPACT_ATOMS: atom_id res chain seq x y z
N MET A 1 -8.20 29.50 -16.65
CA MET A 1 -6.73 29.53 -16.58
C MET A 1 -6.35 28.96 -15.24
N ALA A 2 -5.43 27.98 -15.16
CA ALA A 2 -4.91 27.56 -13.86
C ALA A 2 -4.13 28.74 -13.27
N ALA A 3 -4.34 29.07 -12.00
CA ALA A 3 -3.59 30.11 -11.33
C ALA A 3 -2.10 29.74 -11.31
N VAL A 4 -1.24 30.70 -11.64
CA VAL A 4 0.21 30.50 -11.53
C VAL A 4 0.55 30.56 -10.04
N PRO A 5 1.18 29.52 -9.47
CA PRO A 5 1.52 29.52 -8.06
C PRO A 5 2.62 30.53 -7.76
N ASP A 6 2.47 31.28 -6.68
CA ASP A 6 3.55 32.07 -6.09
C ASP A 6 4.62 31.13 -5.54
N HIS A 7 5.88 31.48 -5.73
CA HIS A 7 7.02 30.69 -5.28
C HIS A 7 7.91 31.51 -4.34
N TYR A 8 8.14 30.97 -3.14
CA TYR A 8 8.96 31.59 -2.11
C TYR A 8 10.10 30.66 -1.73
N VAL A 9 11.28 31.24 -1.53
CA VAL A 9 12.42 30.58 -0.90
C VAL A 9 12.63 31.26 0.44
N LEU A 10 12.50 30.50 1.53
CA LEU A 10 12.65 31.00 2.89
C LEU A 10 14.13 31.06 3.28
N ASP A 11 14.45 31.79 4.36
CA ASP A 11 15.82 31.94 4.86
C ASP A 11 16.48 30.62 5.25
N ASP A 12 15.69 29.60 5.63
CA ASP A 12 16.18 28.26 5.94
C ASP A 12 16.45 27.40 4.69
N GLY A 13 16.14 27.91 3.49
CA GLY A 13 16.27 27.20 2.22
C GLY A 13 15.03 26.40 1.80
N THR A 14 13.93 26.47 2.55
CA THR A 14 12.66 25.82 2.19
C THR A 14 12.04 26.52 0.99
N GLU A 15 11.71 25.75 -0.04
CA GLU A 15 10.93 26.22 -1.18
C GLU A 15 9.42 25.97 -0.94
N ARG A 16 8.59 26.98 -1.17
CA ARG A 16 7.15 26.98 -0.92
C ARG A 16 6.36 27.47 -2.14
N TRP A 17 5.31 26.74 -2.51
CA TRP A 17 4.38 27.12 -3.58
C TRP A 17 2.97 27.35 -3.05
N GLU A 18 2.37 28.47 -3.46
CA GLU A 18 1.04 28.88 -3.00
C GLU A 18 0.12 29.29 -4.15
N VAL A 19 -1.17 29.06 -3.98
CA VAL A 19 -2.25 29.61 -4.81
C VAL A 19 -3.29 30.18 -3.85
N ASP A 20 -3.71 31.43 -4.05
CA ASP A 20 -4.68 32.12 -3.18
C ASP A 20 -4.30 32.05 -1.68
N HIS A 21 -3.01 32.25 -1.37
CA HIS A 21 -2.43 32.18 -0.02
C HIS A 21 -2.54 30.80 0.67
N MET A 22 -2.79 29.74 -0.11
CA MET A 22 -2.82 28.36 0.37
C MET A 22 -1.74 27.53 -0.30
N LEU A 23 -1.10 26.63 0.44
CA LEU A 23 -0.15 25.67 -0.13
C LEU A 23 -0.81 24.85 -1.23
N HIS A 24 -0.28 24.94 -2.46
CA HIS A 24 -0.83 24.24 -3.62
C HIS A 24 0.18 24.17 -4.74
N ARG A 25 0.31 22.99 -5.37
CA ARG A 25 1.03 22.83 -6.63
C ARG A 25 0.57 21.58 -7.38
N ASP A 26 0.05 21.74 -8.60
CA ASP A 26 -0.49 20.60 -9.37
C ASP A 26 0.60 19.69 -9.98
N GLY A 27 1.80 20.23 -10.25
CA GLY A 27 2.88 19.52 -10.91
C GLY A 27 3.99 19.01 -10.00
N GLY A 28 3.91 19.22 -8.68
CA GLY A 28 5.02 18.94 -7.78
C GLY A 28 4.67 19.16 -6.31
N PRO A 29 5.65 19.00 -5.42
CA PRO A 29 5.47 19.31 -4.00
C PRO A 29 5.24 20.80 -3.80
N ALA A 30 4.37 21.14 -2.86
CA ALA A 30 4.12 22.51 -2.45
C ALA A 30 5.11 22.99 -1.37
N LEU A 31 5.81 22.05 -0.72
CA LEU A 31 6.96 22.32 0.14
C LEU A 31 8.12 21.39 -0.21
N ILE A 32 9.32 21.96 -0.35
CA ILE A 32 10.58 21.22 -0.44
C ILE A 32 11.51 21.76 0.64
N PHE A 33 11.89 20.91 1.57
CA PHE A 33 12.79 21.26 2.66
C PHE A 33 14.26 21.04 2.25
N PRO A 34 15.22 21.72 2.90
CA PRO A 34 16.65 21.57 2.63
C PRO A 34 17.19 20.14 2.82
N ASP A 35 16.58 19.38 3.73
CA ASP A 35 16.91 17.96 3.95
C ASP A 35 16.45 17.06 2.77
N GLY A 36 15.72 17.61 1.80
CA GLY A 36 15.16 16.87 0.67
C GLY A 36 13.77 16.30 0.92
N THR A 37 13.18 16.52 2.10
CA THR A 37 11.79 16.19 2.40
C THR A 37 10.86 16.99 1.50
N LYS A 38 9.84 16.32 0.96
CA LYS A 38 8.86 16.89 0.03
C LYS A 38 7.45 16.65 0.54
N THR A 39 6.62 17.68 0.46
CA THR A 39 5.23 17.62 0.88
C THR A 39 4.30 18.18 -0.20
N TRP A 40 3.26 17.43 -0.52
CA TRP A 40 2.28 17.80 -1.53
C TRP A 40 1.02 18.33 -0.87
N TYR A 41 0.52 19.45 -1.37
CA TYR A 41 -0.70 20.09 -0.92
C TYR A 41 -1.59 20.44 -2.10
N ARG A 42 -2.90 20.39 -1.88
CA ARG A 42 -3.94 20.89 -2.77
C ARG A 42 -4.87 21.77 -1.95
N HIS A 43 -4.96 23.05 -2.30
CA HIS A 43 -5.76 24.06 -1.60
C HIS A 43 -5.55 24.06 -0.07
N GLY A 44 -4.29 24.03 0.37
CA GLY A 44 -3.92 24.06 1.78
C GLY A 44 -4.05 22.72 2.52
N VAL A 45 -4.56 21.68 1.87
CA VAL A 45 -4.72 20.34 2.45
C VAL A 45 -3.65 19.39 1.92
N ILE A 46 -2.97 18.66 2.80
CA ILE A 46 -1.99 17.64 2.40
C ILE A 46 -2.66 16.54 1.57
N HIS A 47 -2.20 16.40 0.33
CA HIS A 47 -2.84 15.56 -0.68
C HIS A 47 -1.92 15.29 -1.86
N ARG A 48 -1.97 14.07 -2.40
CA ARG A 48 -1.36 13.73 -3.70
C ARG A 48 -2.12 12.59 -4.36
N ASP A 49 -2.46 12.75 -5.62
CA ASP A 49 -3.07 11.67 -6.41
C ASP A 49 -2.00 10.66 -6.83
N GLY A 50 -2.27 9.37 -6.63
CA GLY A 50 -1.42 8.27 -7.12
C GLY A 50 -0.09 8.06 -6.38
N GLY A 51 0.27 8.91 -5.42
CA GLY A 51 1.55 8.85 -4.72
C GLY A 51 1.47 9.26 -3.25
N PRO A 52 2.59 9.17 -2.51
CA PRO A 52 2.66 9.65 -1.13
C PRO A 52 2.61 11.18 -1.10
N ALA A 53 1.86 11.74 -0.16
CA ALA A 53 1.80 13.19 0.05
C ALA A 53 2.94 13.72 0.92
N VAL A 54 3.71 12.83 1.56
CA VAL A 54 5.01 13.15 2.17
C VAL A 54 6.04 12.13 1.71
N GLU A 55 7.19 12.63 1.25
CA GLU A 55 8.39 11.84 1.00
C GLU A 55 9.53 12.44 1.81
N MET A 56 10.04 11.71 2.81
CA MET A 56 11.17 12.13 3.63
C MET A 56 12.48 11.68 2.99
N GLU A 57 13.57 12.39 3.27
CA GLU A 57 14.92 12.07 2.77
C GLU A 57 15.30 10.60 2.97
N HIS A 58 15.09 10.06 4.17
CA HIS A 58 15.43 8.68 4.52
C HIS A 58 14.44 7.63 3.96
N GLY A 59 13.67 7.98 2.92
CA GLY A 59 12.79 7.07 2.19
C GLY A 59 11.46 6.77 2.88
N THR A 60 11.14 7.39 4.02
CA THR A 60 9.82 7.25 4.64
C THR A 60 8.78 7.98 3.79
N LYS A 61 7.69 7.28 3.49
CA LYS A 61 6.60 7.76 2.65
C LYS A 61 5.30 7.72 3.42
N LYS A 62 4.46 8.74 3.26
CA LYS A 62 3.15 8.82 3.89
C LYS A 62 2.06 9.18 2.90
N TRP A 63 0.95 8.47 2.98
CA TRP A 63 -0.23 8.68 2.14
C TRP A 63 -1.33 9.37 2.94
N TYR A 64 -1.92 10.37 2.31
CA TYR A 64 -2.98 11.18 2.90
C TYR A 64 -4.16 11.26 1.94
N GLN A 65 -5.36 11.29 2.50
CA GLN A 65 -6.59 11.63 1.80
C GLN A 65 -7.34 12.66 2.65
N ASN A 66 -7.67 13.80 2.05
CA ASN A 66 -8.35 14.91 2.73
C ASN A 66 -7.68 15.31 4.06
N GLY A 67 -6.35 15.37 4.08
CA GLY A 67 -5.59 15.76 5.28
C GLY A 67 -5.36 14.66 6.31
N LEU A 68 -5.93 13.46 6.12
CA LEU A 68 -5.83 12.35 7.07
C LEU A 68 -4.95 11.24 6.51
N GLU A 69 -4.08 10.64 7.34
CA GLU A 69 -3.31 9.45 6.96
C GLU A 69 -4.29 8.35 6.51
N HIS A 70 -4.19 7.92 5.26
CA HIS A 70 -5.16 7.01 4.65
C HIS A 70 -4.55 6.28 3.45
N ARG A 71 -4.73 4.96 3.42
CA ARG A 71 -4.52 4.16 2.21
C ARG A 71 -5.29 2.84 2.30
N ALA A 72 -6.07 2.53 1.27
CA ALA A 72 -6.96 1.35 1.27
C ALA A 72 -6.20 0.03 1.10
N ASP A 73 -5.32 -0.05 0.10
CA ASP A 73 -4.74 -1.35 -0.32
C ASP A 73 -3.35 -1.64 0.25
N ARG A 74 -2.71 -0.64 0.87
CA ARG A 74 -1.31 -0.69 1.31
C ARG A 74 -1.10 0.11 2.59
N PRO A 75 0.05 -0.03 3.27
CA PRO A 75 0.36 0.82 4.41
C PRO A 75 0.27 2.30 4.05
N ALA A 76 -0.40 3.08 4.89
CA ALA A 76 -0.46 4.54 4.79
C ALA A 76 0.86 5.19 5.23
N VAL A 77 1.70 4.45 5.94
CA VAL A 77 3.09 4.81 6.22
C VAL A 77 3.99 3.66 5.77
N GLU A 78 4.94 3.94 4.89
CA GLU A 78 6.03 3.03 4.52
C GLU A 78 7.34 3.62 5.03
N TYR A 79 8.15 2.83 5.72
CA TYR A 79 9.43 3.28 6.25
C TYR A 79 10.56 2.92 5.29
N GLY A 80 11.49 3.85 5.09
CA GLY A 80 12.64 3.61 4.21
C GLY A 80 13.66 2.61 4.76
N ASP A 81 13.61 2.32 6.06
CA ASP A 81 14.42 1.29 6.73
C ASP A 81 13.88 -0.13 6.52
N GLY A 82 12.78 -0.30 5.78
CA GLY A 82 12.19 -1.59 5.44
C GLY A 82 11.36 -2.24 6.55
N ARG A 83 11.21 -1.60 7.73
CA ARG A 83 10.35 -2.14 8.79
C ARG A 83 8.87 -2.13 8.35
N PRO A 84 8.02 -2.99 8.95
CA PRO A 84 6.61 -3.03 8.61
C PRO A 84 5.95 -1.65 8.71
N GLY A 85 5.26 -1.28 7.65
CA GLY A 85 4.50 -0.04 7.58
C GLY A 85 3.30 -0.02 8.52
N LYS A 86 2.71 1.17 8.68
CA LYS A 86 1.47 1.34 9.45
C LYS A 86 0.28 1.50 8.52
N TRP A 87 -0.83 0.88 8.89
CA TRP A 87 -2.07 0.94 8.14
C TRP A 87 -3.03 1.92 8.81
N TYR A 88 -3.45 2.93 8.05
CA TYR A 88 -4.42 3.91 8.48
C TYR A 88 -5.56 4.00 7.47
N PHE A 89 -6.77 4.14 8.00
CA PHE A 89 -7.97 4.45 7.26
C PHE A 89 -8.66 5.63 7.94
N GLN A 90 -8.77 6.74 7.22
CA GLN A 90 -9.39 7.99 7.67
C GLN A 90 -8.73 8.50 8.97
N GLY A 91 -7.40 8.48 9.01
CA GLY A 91 -6.61 8.95 10.15
C GLY A 91 -6.58 7.99 11.35
N LYS A 92 -7.22 6.81 11.25
CA LYS A 92 -7.26 5.82 12.34
C LYS A 92 -6.50 4.57 11.96
N LEU A 93 -5.73 4.01 12.90
CA LEU A 93 -5.14 2.68 12.70
C LEU A 93 -6.23 1.67 12.36
N HIS A 94 -6.10 0.99 11.23
CA HIS A 94 -7.11 0.09 10.73
C HIS A 94 -6.49 -0.88 9.71
N ARG A 95 -6.79 -2.18 9.85
CA ARG A 95 -6.54 -3.17 8.81
C ARG A 95 -7.41 -4.41 9.03
N GLU A 96 -8.08 -4.89 7.98
CA GLU A 96 -8.97 -6.05 8.09
C GLU A 96 -8.22 -7.39 7.97
N ASP A 97 -7.22 -7.45 7.10
CA ASP A 97 -6.55 -8.71 6.70
C ASP A 97 -5.21 -8.96 7.40
N GLY A 98 -4.93 -8.26 8.50
CA GLY A 98 -3.66 -8.35 9.20
C GLY A 98 -3.53 -7.33 10.33
N PRO A 99 -2.36 -7.30 11.00
CA PRO A 99 -2.07 -6.26 11.99
C PRO A 99 -1.96 -4.89 11.33
N ALA A 100 -2.52 -3.87 11.98
CA ALA A 100 -2.41 -2.49 11.52
C ALA A 100 -1.02 -1.90 11.78
N MET A 101 -0.28 -2.46 12.75
CA MET A 101 1.08 -2.07 13.09
C MET A 101 1.84 -3.28 13.66
N VAL A 102 3.15 -3.32 13.41
CA VAL A 102 4.07 -4.25 14.07
C VAL A 102 5.19 -3.42 14.69
N ASP A 103 5.54 -3.69 15.94
CA ASP A 103 6.66 -2.99 16.59
C ASP A 103 8.03 -3.60 16.21
N ARG A 104 9.11 -3.04 16.78
CA ARG A 104 10.48 -3.52 16.52
C ARG A 104 10.75 -4.92 17.08
N ALA A 105 9.98 -5.37 18.06
CA ALA A 105 10.10 -6.72 18.62
C ALA A 105 9.29 -7.75 17.82
N GLY A 106 8.59 -7.33 16.76
CA GLY A 106 7.72 -8.19 15.98
C GLY A 106 6.33 -8.38 16.60
N LYS A 107 5.99 -7.66 17.66
CA LYS A 107 4.64 -7.73 18.26
C LYS A 107 3.64 -7.06 17.34
N GLU A 108 2.60 -7.81 17.03
CA GLU A 108 1.49 -7.37 16.20
C GLU A 108 0.45 -6.59 17.01
N PHE A 109 -0.01 -5.47 16.45
CA PHE A 109 -1.11 -4.69 17.01
C PHE A 109 -2.23 -4.59 15.98
N TRP A 110 -3.40 -5.08 16.36
CA TRP A 110 -4.57 -5.18 15.52
C TRP A 110 -5.56 -4.08 15.88
N PHE A 111 -6.00 -3.35 14.86
CA PHE A 111 -6.95 -2.26 15.02
C PHE A 111 -8.00 -2.29 13.92
N ILE A 112 -9.25 -2.02 14.29
CA ILE A 112 -10.36 -1.80 13.35
C ILE A 112 -10.97 -0.44 13.65
N HIS A 113 -10.82 0.49 12.71
CA HIS A 113 -11.31 1.88 12.82
C HIS A 113 -10.85 2.58 14.09
N GLY A 114 -9.59 2.36 14.48
CA GLY A 114 -8.96 2.94 15.66
C GLY A 114 -9.21 2.18 16.96
N ARG A 115 -10.08 1.16 16.99
CA ARG A 115 -10.28 0.31 18.16
C ARG A 115 -9.24 -0.80 18.19
N ALA A 116 -8.45 -0.86 19.27
CA ALA A 116 -7.55 -1.98 19.54
C ALA A 116 -8.37 -3.26 19.79
N LEU A 117 -7.94 -4.37 19.20
CA LEU A 117 -8.55 -5.68 19.43
C LEU A 117 -7.86 -6.39 20.60
N GLY A 118 -8.64 -7.11 21.41
CA GLY A 118 -8.13 -8.01 22.44
C GLY A 118 -7.60 -9.33 21.86
N GLU A 119 -6.89 -10.11 22.68
CA GLU A 119 -6.24 -11.35 22.24
C GLU A 119 -7.22 -12.38 21.63
N VAL A 120 -8.39 -12.55 22.25
CA VAL A 120 -9.44 -13.45 21.77
C VAL A 120 -9.95 -13.01 20.39
N GLU A 121 -10.28 -11.72 20.23
CA GLU A 121 -10.72 -11.16 18.94
C GLU A 121 -9.66 -11.31 17.85
N VAL A 122 -8.38 -11.15 18.21
CA VAL A 122 -7.25 -11.34 17.30
C VAL A 122 -7.12 -12.81 16.87
N ALA A 123 -7.25 -13.74 17.81
CA ALA A 123 -7.16 -15.18 17.51
C ALA A 123 -8.28 -15.63 16.55
N GLU A 124 -9.52 -15.25 16.83
CA GLU A 124 -10.67 -15.54 15.96
C GLU A 124 -10.48 -14.95 14.57
N ARG A 125 -9.99 -13.71 14.48
CA ARG A 125 -9.75 -13.06 13.20
C ARG A 125 -8.63 -13.73 12.41
N LYS A 126 -7.55 -14.17 13.05
CA LYS A 126 -6.48 -14.93 12.39
C LYS A 126 -7.00 -16.23 11.79
N GLU A 127 -7.85 -16.96 12.51
CA GLU A 127 -8.47 -18.18 12.00
C GLU A 127 -9.38 -17.90 10.81
N LYS A 128 -10.21 -16.85 10.88
CA LYS A 128 -11.04 -16.44 9.76
C LYS A 128 -10.20 -16.10 8.52
N ILE A 129 -9.18 -15.26 8.66
CA ILE A 129 -8.28 -14.89 7.57
C ILE A 129 -7.58 -16.13 6.98
N ALA A 130 -7.16 -17.06 7.83
CA ALA A 130 -6.55 -18.30 7.37
C ALA A 130 -7.55 -19.19 6.62
N ALA A 131 -8.80 -19.28 7.08
CA ALA A 131 -9.87 -20.02 6.40
C ALA A 131 -10.20 -19.42 5.03
N ASP A 132 -10.35 -18.09 4.95
CA ASP A 132 -10.62 -17.37 3.71
C ASP A 132 -9.49 -17.59 2.68
N ARG A 133 -8.23 -17.58 3.14
CA ARG A 133 -7.06 -17.89 2.30
C ARG A 133 -7.05 -19.33 1.80
N ARG A 134 -7.41 -20.30 2.65
CA ARG A 134 -7.51 -21.72 2.25
C ARG A 134 -8.60 -21.93 1.19
N LEU A 135 -9.76 -21.31 1.39
CA LEU A 135 -10.87 -21.36 0.42
C LEU A 135 -10.44 -20.78 -0.93
N LYS A 136 -9.87 -19.56 -0.93
CA LYS A 136 -9.39 -18.92 -2.16
C LYS A 136 -8.34 -19.75 -2.88
N GLN A 137 -7.44 -20.40 -2.14
CA GLN A 137 -6.45 -21.31 -2.72
C GLN A 137 -7.11 -22.53 -3.38
N SER A 138 -8.09 -23.16 -2.71
CA SER A 138 -8.83 -24.29 -3.28
C SER A 138 -9.62 -23.92 -4.54
N GLU A 139 -10.18 -22.72 -4.60
CA GLU A 139 -10.90 -22.22 -5.78
C GLU A 139 -9.95 -22.03 -6.97
N ILE A 140 -8.78 -21.44 -6.73
CA ILE A 140 -7.73 -21.27 -7.75
C ILE A 140 -7.26 -22.64 -8.27
N GLU A 141 -7.08 -23.62 -7.38
CA GLU A 141 -6.69 -24.98 -7.75
C GLU A 141 -7.79 -25.70 -8.54
N GLY A 142 -9.04 -25.56 -8.11
CA GLY A 142 -10.21 -26.10 -8.82
C GLY A 142 -10.34 -25.51 -10.23
N GLN A 143 -10.18 -24.20 -10.37
CA GLN A 143 -10.18 -23.54 -11.68
C GLN A 143 -9.02 -24.02 -12.56
N ARG A 144 -7.80 -24.10 -12.01
CA ARG A 144 -6.63 -24.64 -12.74
C ARG A 144 -6.85 -26.08 -13.20
N ALA A 145 -7.43 -26.93 -12.36
CA ALA A 145 -7.74 -28.31 -12.72
C ALA A 145 -8.79 -28.37 -13.84
N ALA A 146 -9.84 -27.54 -13.77
CA ALA A 146 -10.84 -27.42 -14.83
C ALA A 146 -10.21 -26.94 -16.16
N ASP A 147 -9.32 -25.95 -16.11
CA ASP A 147 -8.61 -25.44 -17.29
C ASP A 147 -7.72 -26.52 -17.93
N ILE A 148 -7.02 -27.34 -17.13
CA ILE A 148 -6.20 -28.47 -17.61
C ILE A 148 -7.07 -29.51 -18.33
N ILE A 149 -8.25 -29.82 -17.78
CA ILE A 149 -9.20 -30.76 -18.40
C ILE A 149 -9.74 -30.17 -19.71
N ALA A 150 -10.11 -28.88 -19.70
CA ALA A 150 -10.67 -28.19 -20.86
C ALA A 150 -9.67 -28.03 -22.02
N GLN A 151 -8.37 -27.84 -21.71
CA GLN A 151 -7.32 -27.72 -22.73
C GLN A 151 -7.02 -29.02 -23.46
N GLY A 152 -7.57 -30.16 -23.00
CA GLY A 152 -7.38 -31.47 -23.62
C GLY A 152 -5.93 -31.93 -23.47
N THR A 153 -5.70 -33.02 -22.74
CA THR A 153 -4.36 -33.59 -22.60
C THR A 153 -3.85 -34.09 -23.96
N GLN A 154 -3.22 -33.24 -24.77
CA GLN A 154 -2.33 -33.70 -25.84
C GLN A 154 -1.08 -34.27 -25.19
N ARG A 155 -1.15 -35.52 -24.74
CA ARG A 155 0.06 -36.30 -24.49
C ARG A 155 0.71 -36.58 -25.85
N PRO A 156 1.94 -36.15 -26.13
CA PRO A 156 2.63 -36.57 -27.34
C PRO A 156 2.87 -38.08 -27.25
N VAL A 157 2.16 -38.85 -28.07
CA VAL A 157 2.40 -40.29 -28.21
C VAL A 157 3.76 -40.44 -28.90
N LYS A 158 4.79 -40.84 -28.16
CA LYS A 158 6.08 -41.19 -28.77
C LYS A 158 5.83 -42.33 -29.77
N PRO A 159 6.28 -42.23 -31.04
CA PRO A 159 6.13 -43.31 -31.99
C PRO A 159 6.84 -44.55 -31.46
N MET A 160 6.13 -45.67 -31.41
CA MET A 160 6.69 -46.97 -31.00
C MET A 160 7.79 -47.37 -32.00
N LYS A 161 8.99 -47.65 -31.49
CA LYS A 161 10.07 -48.19 -32.31
C LYS A 161 9.63 -49.59 -32.82
N PRO A 162 9.81 -49.91 -34.11
CA PRO A 162 9.46 -51.22 -34.62
C PRO A 162 10.28 -52.30 -33.91
N LEU A 163 9.60 -53.33 -33.40
CA LEU A 163 10.25 -54.53 -32.87
C LEU A 163 10.99 -55.23 -34.00
N LYS A 164 12.32 -55.31 -33.88
CA LYS A 164 13.12 -56.17 -34.76
C LYS A 164 12.97 -57.61 -34.28
N PHE A 165 12.33 -58.45 -35.09
CA PHE A 165 12.42 -59.89 -34.96
C PHE A 165 13.73 -60.34 -35.61
N GLY A 166 14.56 -61.06 -34.85
CA GLY A 166 15.80 -61.70 -35.30
C GLY A 166 15.71 -63.20 -35.11
#